data_AF-A0A7S3ZHP7-F1
#
_entry.id   AF-A0A7S3ZHP7-F1
#
_cell.length_a   1.000
_cell.length_b   1.000
_cell.length_c   1.000
_cell.angle_alpha   90.00
_cell.angle_beta   90.00
_cell.angle_gamma   90.00
#
_symmetry.space_group_name_H-M   'P 1'
#
loop_
_entity.id
_entity.type
_entity.pdbx_description
1 polymer ?
#
loop_
_entity_poly.entity_id
_entity_poly.type
_entity_poly.pdbx_seq_one_letter_code
_entity_poly.pdbx_strand_id
1 'polypeptide(L)'
;MENWGCVTYRTVCLLVDEKNTALKNKQYVAIVVAHELAHQWFGNLVTMEWWTELWLNEGFASWVEYLAVDKLFPEWKVWQSFVNDAHNPALGLDGLLTSHPIEVPVKHPSEIDEIFDAISYLKGAAVIRMLASHLGLETFRKGLVAYLQKFAYKNATTVDLWQMLEIGGKLPEGSVSSLMANWTAKMGYPVLSVEAKEGGFSLGQQHFVSSGDKGHDTLWQVPVVYELYDGKNRSAKKMLLKGASENMEEKGKYTCALFNQGSQAYYRVKYGPKLRGLLFEGIKAGVISDPVDRLAIQADLMAIVKAGVDESVTSKEYFDLIKAYKNETEFIVWESLLANIQSLSVLAKAAGFQEAFSKYMVELLQPIAEKLGWDSKEGEPATDQMLRAQVIPLIGIHGHPPTVKKALDAFTEFYDKKQYTEEFKGKSALPADFRSGVYRIAVKQNGEKAFEQLLMIYKTTTFQEEKVRILRSIGAGNDDKLIERTLAMSLDFKQVRKQDMMYPIFGTVGSEKGLRATWAFLKKNWSFILKEFKGT
;
A
#
# COMPACT_ATOMS: atom_id res chain seq x y z
N MET A 1 -6.97 -5.24 -18.95
CA MET A 1 -7.87 -4.59 -19.90
C MET A 1 -9.09 -5.46 -20.10
N GLU A 2 -10.23 -4.87 -19.78
CA GLU A 2 -11.48 -5.48 -19.39
C GLU A 2 -12.43 -5.76 -20.56
N ASN A 3 -11.91 -5.77 -21.80
CA ASN A 3 -12.72 -5.91 -23.02
C ASN A 3 -13.78 -7.01 -22.85
N TRP A 4 -15.05 -6.67 -23.07
CA TRP A 4 -16.17 -7.51 -22.68
C TRP A 4 -16.14 -8.86 -23.40
N GLY A 5 -15.97 -9.94 -22.63
CA GLY A 5 -15.84 -11.31 -23.15
C GLY A 5 -14.44 -11.70 -23.67
N CYS A 6 -13.46 -10.78 -23.63
CA CYS A 6 -12.08 -11.04 -24.06
C CYS A 6 -11.06 -10.23 -23.22
N VAL A 7 -11.01 -10.49 -21.92
CA VAL A 7 -10.11 -9.80 -20.99
C VAL A 7 -8.65 -10.14 -21.30
N THR A 8 -7.79 -9.12 -21.41
CA THR A 8 -6.36 -9.29 -21.69
C THR A 8 -5.49 -8.91 -20.49
N TYR A 9 -4.43 -9.69 -20.28
CA TYR A 9 -3.53 -9.57 -19.14
C TYR A 9 -2.07 -9.58 -19.59
N ARG A 10 -1.19 -8.91 -18.83
CA ARG A 10 0.24 -9.24 -18.85
C ARG A 10 0.43 -10.64 -18.30
N THR A 11 1.44 -11.37 -18.79
CA THR A 11 1.76 -12.74 -18.34
C THR A 11 1.91 -12.84 -16.81
N VAL A 12 2.55 -11.83 -16.20
CA VAL A 12 2.78 -11.76 -14.74
C VAL A 12 1.53 -11.42 -13.92
N CYS A 13 0.43 -11.07 -14.57
CA CYS A 13 -0.86 -10.74 -13.95
C CYS A 13 -1.90 -11.86 -14.16
N LEU A 14 -1.51 -13.01 -14.71
CA LEU A 14 -2.43 -14.13 -15.01
C LEU A 14 -1.80 -15.50 -14.73
N LEU A 15 -0.55 -15.72 -15.13
CA LEU A 15 0.07 -17.03 -14.99
C LEU A 15 0.64 -17.22 -13.59
N VAL A 16 0.28 -18.34 -12.96
CA VAL A 16 0.79 -18.78 -11.66
C VAL A 16 1.44 -20.14 -11.80
N ASP A 17 2.71 -20.23 -11.41
CA ASP A 17 3.39 -21.49 -11.11
C ASP A 17 3.29 -21.75 -9.60
N GLU A 18 2.67 -22.85 -9.19
CA GLU A 18 2.43 -23.14 -7.78
C GLU A 18 3.69 -23.18 -6.90
N LYS A 19 4.82 -23.60 -7.48
CA LYS A 19 6.11 -23.80 -6.79
C LYS A 19 7.02 -22.57 -6.85
N ASN A 20 6.90 -21.76 -7.91
CA ASN A 20 7.83 -20.68 -8.22
C ASN A 20 7.23 -19.27 -8.06
N THR A 21 5.91 -19.16 -7.92
CA THR A 21 5.19 -17.90 -7.67
C THR A 21 5.13 -17.63 -6.18
N ALA A 22 5.61 -16.46 -5.76
CA ALA A 22 5.50 -16.01 -4.36
C ALA A 22 4.02 -15.82 -3.95
N LEU A 23 3.68 -15.99 -2.67
CA LEU A 23 2.30 -15.85 -2.21
C LEU A 23 1.74 -14.43 -2.44
N LYS A 24 2.51 -13.37 -2.17
CA LYS A 24 2.11 -11.98 -2.49
C LYS A 24 1.84 -11.81 -3.99
N ASN A 25 2.55 -12.54 -4.86
CA ASN A 25 2.30 -12.51 -6.30
C ASN A 25 1.03 -13.28 -6.69
N LYS A 26 0.73 -14.41 -6.04
CA LYS A 26 -0.55 -15.12 -6.22
C LYS A 26 -1.74 -14.22 -5.83
N GLN A 27 -1.61 -13.50 -4.70
CA GLN A 27 -2.59 -12.49 -4.28
C GLN A 27 -2.74 -11.40 -5.34
N TYR A 28 -1.63 -10.85 -5.84
CA TYR A 28 -1.65 -9.82 -6.89
C TYR A 28 -2.36 -10.31 -8.17
N VAL A 29 -2.07 -11.53 -8.64
CA VAL A 29 -2.76 -12.11 -9.80
C VAL A 29 -4.27 -12.24 -9.53
N ALA A 30 -4.66 -12.77 -8.37
CA ALA A 30 -6.07 -12.92 -8.01
C ALA A 30 -6.79 -11.56 -7.93
N ILE A 31 -6.14 -10.54 -7.38
CA ILE A 31 -6.64 -9.16 -7.29
C ILE A 31 -6.84 -8.60 -8.71
N VAL A 32 -5.84 -8.68 -9.59
CA VAL A 32 -5.97 -8.16 -10.96
C VAL A 32 -7.05 -8.91 -11.74
N VAL A 33 -7.16 -10.23 -11.61
CA VAL A 33 -8.24 -10.99 -12.26
C VAL A 33 -9.61 -10.57 -11.72
N ALA A 34 -9.75 -10.39 -10.40
CA ALA A 34 -11.00 -9.94 -9.81
C ALA A 34 -11.38 -8.52 -10.23
N HIS A 35 -10.40 -7.61 -10.37
CA HIS A 35 -10.57 -6.25 -10.88
C HIS A 35 -11.19 -6.25 -12.28
N GLU A 36 -10.57 -6.99 -13.20
CA GLU A 36 -10.98 -7.03 -14.60
C GLU A 36 -12.34 -7.74 -14.81
N LEU A 37 -12.66 -8.69 -13.92
CA LEU A 37 -13.99 -9.30 -13.86
C LEU A 37 -15.03 -8.36 -13.23
N ALA A 38 -14.66 -7.52 -12.28
CA ALA A 38 -15.57 -6.52 -11.72
C ALA A 38 -16.02 -5.51 -12.79
N HIS A 39 -15.14 -5.16 -13.73
CA HIS A 39 -15.47 -4.31 -14.86
C HIS A 39 -16.55 -4.85 -15.78
N GLN A 40 -16.82 -6.17 -15.77
CA GLN A 40 -17.94 -6.72 -16.52
C GLN A 40 -19.29 -6.13 -16.04
N TRP A 41 -19.36 -5.63 -14.81
CA TRP A 41 -20.46 -4.83 -14.29
C TRP A 41 -20.15 -3.33 -14.27
N PHE A 42 -19.00 -2.94 -13.72
CA PHE A 42 -18.58 -1.54 -13.52
C PHE A 42 -17.65 -1.08 -14.62
N GLY A 43 -18.22 -0.70 -15.76
CA GLY A 43 -17.51 -0.21 -16.94
C GLY A 43 -18.06 -0.76 -18.24
N ASN A 44 -18.40 -2.05 -18.27
CA ASN A 44 -18.98 -2.70 -19.45
C ASN A 44 -20.51 -2.67 -19.43
N LEU A 45 -21.15 -3.27 -18.41
CA LEU A 45 -22.60 -3.28 -18.30
C LEU A 45 -23.16 -1.88 -18.01
N VAL A 46 -22.51 -1.14 -17.12
CA VAL A 46 -22.80 0.27 -16.86
C VAL A 46 -21.50 1.05 -17.01
N THR A 47 -21.45 1.94 -17.98
CA THR A 47 -20.27 2.78 -18.26
C THR A 47 -20.49 4.17 -17.69
N MET A 48 -19.46 4.85 -17.22
CA MET A 48 -19.55 6.30 -16.95
C MET A 48 -20.04 7.07 -18.19
N GLU A 49 -20.74 8.18 -18.00
CA GLU A 49 -21.18 9.04 -19.12
C GLU A 49 -20.01 9.75 -19.80
N TRP A 50 -19.02 10.18 -19.01
CA TRP A 50 -17.80 10.80 -19.50
C TRP A 50 -16.60 10.47 -18.61
N TRP A 51 -15.40 10.66 -19.15
CA TRP A 51 -14.12 10.41 -18.46
C TRP A 51 -13.96 11.19 -17.15
N THR A 52 -14.69 12.29 -16.97
CA THR A 52 -14.75 13.01 -15.69
C THR A 52 -15.18 12.13 -14.53
N GLU A 53 -15.90 11.06 -14.80
CA GLU A 53 -16.42 10.14 -13.80
C GLU A 53 -15.80 8.73 -13.94
N LEU A 54 -14.58 8.65 -14.47
CA LEU A 54 -13.82 7.40 -14.64
C LEU A 54 -13.81 6.52 -13.38
N TRP A 55 -13.80 7.14 -12.20
CA TRP A 55 -13.84 6.45 -10.91
C TRP A 55 -15.08 5.55 -10.70
N LEU A 56 -16.19 5.78 -11.41
CA LEU A 56 -17.37 4.91 -11.38
C LEU A 56 -17.05 3.50 -11.91
N ASN A 57 -16.04 3.39 -12.78
CA ASN A 57 -15.50 2.13 -13.24
C ASN A 57 -14.36 1.70 -12.32
N GLU A 58 -13.27 2.47 -12.31
CA GLU A 58 -11.99 2.07 -11.70
C GLU A 58 -12.05 1.95 -10.18
N GLY A 59 -12.71 2.91 -9.52
CA GLY A 59 -12.87 2.90 -8.07
C GLY A 59 -13.71 1.72 -7.59
N PHE A 60 -14.76 1.35 -8.34
CA PHE A 60 -15.57 0.18 -8.03
C PHE A 60 -14.84 -1.13 -8.31
N ALA A 61 -14.13 -1.25 -9.44
CA ALA A 61 -13.32 -2.42 -9.73
C ALA A 61 -12.24 -2.63 -8.65
N SER A 62 -11.53 -1.56 -8.26
CA SER A 62 -10.54 -1.58 -7.17
C SER A 62 -11.14 -1.84 -5.78
N TRP A 63 -12.41 -1.55 -5.54
CA TRP A 63 -13.07 -1.94 -4.29
C TRP A 63 -13.50 -3.42 -4.30
N VAL A 64 -14.07 -3.87 -5.43
CA VAL A 64 -14.57 -5.23 -5.59
C VAL A 64 -13.44 -6.25 -5.64
N GLU A 65 -12.27 -5.92 -6.20
CA GLU A 65 -11.13 -6.84 -6.27
C GLU A 65 -10.75 -7.39 -4.88
N TYR A 66 -10.67 -6.52 -3.87
CA TYR A 66 -10.33 -6.92 -2.51
C TYR A 66 -11.50 -7.67 -1.86
N LEU A 67 -12.74 -7.23 -2.07
CA LEU A 67 -13.92 -7.87 -1.50
C LEU A 67 -14.09 -9.31 -2.03
N ALA A 68 -13.90 -9.50 -3.33
CA ALA A 68 -14.04 -10.79 -3.99
C ALA A 68 -12.92 -11.75 -3.60
N VAL A 69 -11.66 -11.29 -3.63
CA VAL A 69 -10.51 -12.14 -3.28
C VAL A 69 -10.55 -12.52 -1.80
N ASP A 70 -10.91 -11.62 -0.88
CA ASP A 70 -11.06 -11.94 0.55
C ASP A 70 -12.15 -12.98 0.79
N LYS A 71 -13.23 -12.94 0.00
CA LYS A 71 -14.31 -13.93 0.08
C LYS A 71 -13.90 -15.30 -0.45
N LEU A 72 -13.09 -15.34 -1.52
CA LEU A 72 -12.63 -16.56 -2.18
C LEU A 72 -11.45 -17.22 -1.45
N PHE A 73 -10.56 -16.42 -0.88
CA PHE A 73 -9.33 -16.83 -0.20
C PHE A 73 -9.19 -16.12 1.17
N PRO A 74 -10.09 -16.37 2.12
CA PRO A 74 -10.11 -15.66 3.41
C PRO A 74 -8.83 -15.85 4.23
N GLU A 75 -8.11 -16.95 4.03
CA GLU A 75 -6.83 -17.24 4.67
C GLU A 75 -5.71 -16.27 4.27
N TRP A 76 -5.86 -15.59 3.12
CA TRP A 76 -4.90 -14.56 2.66
C TRP A 76 -5.09 -13.22 3.36
N LYS A 77 -6.25 -12.98 4.00
CA LYS A 77 -6.60 -11.73 4.69
C LYS A 77 -6.36 -10.47 3.84
N VAL A 78 -6.62 -10.53 2.53
CA VAL A 78 -6.31 -9.43 1.61
C VAL A 78 -7.12 -8.17 1.92
N TRP A 79 -8.31 -8.29 2.52
CA TRP A 79 -9.11 -7.13 2.91
C TRP A 79 -8.38 -6.22 3.91
N GLN A 80 -7.55 -6.80 4.77
CA GLN A 80 -6.73 -6.02 5.71
C GLN A 80 -5.59 -5.30 4.98
N SER A 81 -5.06 -5.90 3.91
CA SER A 81 -3.99 -5.32 3.09
C SER A 81 -4.46 -4.11 2.27
N PHE A 82 -5.77 -3.95 2.04
CA PHE A 82 -6.37 -2.77 1.40
C PHE A 82 -5.83 -1.45 1.99
N VAL A 83 -5.57 -1.41 3.30
CA VAL A 83 -5.09 -0.18 3.95
C VAL A 83 -3.67 0.18 3.53
N ASN A 84 -2.77 -0.80 3.37
CA ASN A 84 -1.41 -0.57 2.87
C ASN A 84 -1.34 -0.42 1.35
N ASP A 85 -2.17 -1.17 0.63
CA ASP A 85 -2.06 -1.28 -0.82
C ASP A 85 -2.90 -0.22 -1.57
N ALA A 86 -3.99 0.28 -0.98
CA ALA A 86 -4.88 1.27 -1.60
C ALA A 86 -5.06 2.53 -0.75
N HIS A 87 -5.52 2.41 0.50
CA HIS A 87 -5.90 3.56 1.33
C HIS A 87 -4.74 4.51 1.63
N ASN A 88 -3.64 4.00 2.20
CA ASN A 88 -2.49 4.82 2.56
C ASN A 88 -1.75 5.40 1.34
N PRO A 89 -1.55 4.66 0.23
CA PRO A 89 -1.01 5.22 -1.01
C PRO A 89 -1.86 6.37 -1.56
N ALA A 90 -3.19 6.22 -1.56
CA ALA A 90 -4.11 7.28 -1.96
C ALA A 90 -3.95 8.52 -1.08
N LEU A 91 -3.95 8.37 0.25
CA LEU A 91 -3.69 9.49 1.18
C LEU A 91 -2.30 10.11 0.95
N GLY A 92 -1.30 9.33 0.56
CA GLY A 92 0.04 9.82 0.27
C GLY A 92 0.08 10.75 -0.94
N LEU A 93 -0.59 10.37 -2.03
CA LEU A 93 -0.69 11.19 -3.25
C LEU A 93 -1.63 12.39 -3.04
N ASP A 94 -2.78 12.15 -2.41
CA ASP A 94 -3.83 13.15 -2.24
C ASP A 94 -3.51 14.20 -1.16
N GLY A 95 -2.47 13.96 -0.35
CA GLY A 95 -1.91 14.95 0.57
C GLY A 95 -1.00 15.99 -0.13
N LEU A 96 -0.69 15.82 -1.42
CA LEU A 96 0.12 16.78 -2.16
C LEU A 96 -0.74 17.97 -2.62
N LEU A 97 -0.15 19.17 -2.65
CA LEU A 97 -0.78 20.36 -3.24
C LEU A 97 -1.06 20.23 -4.74
N THR A 98 -0.42 19.27 -5.40
CA THR A 98 -0.57 18.96 -6.83
C THR A 98 -1.52 17.79 -7.11
N SER A 99 -2.30 17.35 -6.11
CA SER A 99 -3.36 16.35 -6.32
C SER A 99 -4.49 16.91 -7.20
N HIS A 100 -5.56 16.14 -7.39
CA HIS A 100 -6.80 16.56 -8.02
C HIS A 100 -8.04 15.94 -7.33
N PRO A 101 -9.26 16.48 -7.55
CA PRO A 101 -10.50 15.83 -7.13
C PRO A 101 -10.67 14.47 -7.83
N ILE A 102 -11.54 13.60 -7.31
CA ILE A 102 -11.89 12.35 -8.01
C ILE A 102 -12.58 12.68 -9.35
N GLU A 103 -13.47 13.67 -9.34
CA GLU A 103 -14.12 14.16 -10.56
C GLU A 103 -13.24 15.22 -11.24
N VAL A 104 -12.60 14.84 -12.35
CA VAL A 104 -11.71 15.73 -13.12
C VAL A 104 -12.38 16.16 -14.43
N PRO A 105 -12.62 17.46 -14.67
CA PRO A 105 -13.14 17.91 -15.96
C PRO A 105 -12.17 17.59 -17.10
N VAL A 106 -12.54 16.66 -17.99
CA VAL A 106 -11.73 16.28 -19.17
C VAL A 106 -12.26 17.00 -20.40
N LYS A 107 -11.43 17.82 -21.03
CA LYS A 107 -11.78 18.61 -22.22
C LYS A 107 -11.14 18.05 -23.49
N HIS A 108 -9.92 17.53 -23.39
CA HIS A 108 -9.18 16.98 -24.52
C HIS A 108 -8.78 15.51 -24.26
N PRO A 109 -8.85 14.61 -25.26
CA PRO A 109 -8.55 13.19 -25.05
C PRO A 109 -7.14 12.89 -24.49
N SER A 110 -6.16 13.76 -24.71
CA SER A 110 -4.81 13.57 -24.14
C SER A 110 -4.75 13.74 -22.63
N GLU A 111 -5.77 14.33 -22.00
CA GLU A 111 -5.89 14.48 -20.55
C GLU A 111 -6.44 13.20 -19.89
N ILE A 112 -6.99 12.27 -20.68
CA ILE A 112 -7.59 11.04 -20.17
C ILE A 112 -6.53 10.18 -19.48
N ASP A 113 -5.37 9.99 -20.11
CA ASP A 113 -4.28 9.17 -19.55
C ASP A 113 -3.74 9.75 -18.24
N GLU A 114 -3.91 11.06 -17.99
CA GLU A 114 -3.46 11.72 -16.76
C GLU A 114 -4.34 11.37 -15.55
N ILE A 115 -5.59 10.95 -15.78
CA ILE A 115 -6.54 10.60 -14.71
C ILE A 115 -6.67 9.09 -14.48
N PHE A 116 -5.96 8.27 -15.26
CA PHE A 116 -5.73 6.85 -14.99
C PHE A 116 -4.64 6.68 -13.91
N ASP A 117 -4.94 7.18 -12.71
CA ASP A 117 -3.97 7.37 -11.66
C ASP A 117 -4.45 6.83 -10.29
N ALA A 118 -3.63 6.95 -9.25
CA ALA A 118 -3.99 6.43 -7.93
C ALA A 118 -5.19 7.15 -7.29
N ILE A 119 -5.57 8.35 -7.74
CA ILE A 119 -6.77 9.04 -7.24
C ILE A 119 -8.04 8.37 -7.78
N SER A 120 -8.15 8.17 -9.10
CA SER A 120 -9.34 7.52 -9.70
C SER A 120 -9.55 6.09 -9.19
N TYR A 121 -8.47 5.34 -9.03
CA TYR A 121 -8.50 3.95 -8.56
C TYR A 121 -8.61 3.87 -7.03
N LEU A 122 -7.57 4.33 -6.32
CA LEU A 122 -7.37 3.99 -4.90
C LEU A 122 -8.16 4.92 -3.98
N LYS A 123 -8.19 6.24 -4.24
CA LYS A 123 -9.08 7.17 -3.49
C LYS A 123 -10.54 6.84 -3.78
N GLY A 124 -10.89 6.59 -5.05
CA GLY A 124 -12.22 6.11 -5.44
C GLY A 124 -12.67 4.89 -4.62
N ALA A 125 -11.85 3.83 -4.59
CA ALA A 125 -12.14 2.61 -3.81
C ALA A 125 -12.23 2.87 -2.30
N ALA A 126 -11.36 3.73 -1.75
CA ALA A 126 -11.37 4.04 -0.32
C ALA A 126 -12.61 4.84 0.11
N VAL A 127 -13.06 5.77 -0.74
CA VAL A 127 -14.29 6.56 -0.54
C VAL A 127 -15.54 5.69 -0.69
N ILE A 128 -15.53 4.71 -1.62
CA ILE A 128 -16.57 3.67 -1.72
C ILE A 128 -16.63 2.82 -0.45
N ARG A 129 -15.48 2.34 0.03
CA ARG A 129 -15.38 1.56 1.26
C ARG A 129 -15.94 2.33 2.46
N MET A 130 -15.59 3.62 2.59
CA MET A 130 -16.13 4.50 3.62
C MET A 130 -17.66 4.60 3.55
N LEU A 131 -18.21 4.84 2.36
CA LEU A 131 -19.66 4.96 2.18
C LEU A 131 -20.38 3.64 2.47
N ALA A 132 -19.84 2.50 2.00
CA ALA A 132 -20.37 1.18 2.25
C ALA A 132 -20.38 0.85 3.76
N SER A 133 -19.32 1.20 4.48
CA SER A 133 -19.24 1.06 5.94
C SER A 133 -20.24 1.97 6.68
N HIS A 134 -20.44 3.20 6.18
CA HIS A 134 -21.36 4.16 6.78
C HIS A 134 -22.82 3.74 6.62
N LEU A 135 -23.23 3.32 5.41
CA LEU A 135 -24.57 2.84 5.10
C LEU A 135 -24.87 1.44 5.66
N GLY A 136 -23.83 0.63 5.85
CA GLY A 136 -23.94 -0.81 6.07
C GLY A 136 -24.02 -1.57 4.74
N LEU A 137 -23.28 -2.69 4.66
CA LEU A 137 -23.04 -3.40 3.41
C LEU A 137 -24.33 -3.90 2.73
N GLU A 138 -25.33 -4.33 3.49
CA GLU A 138 -26.62 -4.78 2.96
C GLU A 138 -27.40 -3.65 2.27
N THR A 139 -27.47 -2.48 2.91
CA THR A 139 -28.10 -1.28 2.36
C THR A 139 -27.37 -0.82 1.10
N PHE A 140 -26.04 -0.75 1.18
CA PHE A 140 -25.18 -0.37 0.06
C PHE A 140 -25.36 -1.31 -1.14
N ARG A 141 -25.36 -2.63 -0.89
CA ARG A 141 -25.57 -3.65 -1.93
C ARG A 141 -26.93 -3.54 -2.61
N LYS A 142 -28.01 -3.29 -1.87
CA LYS A 142 -29.35 -3.10 -2.46
C LYS A 142 -29.35 -1.91 -3.43
N GLY A 143 -28.72 -0.81 -3.04
CA GLY A 143 -28.58 0.36 -3.90
C GLY A 143 -27.75 0.09 -5.16
N LEU A 144 -26.63 -0.63 -5.03
CA LEU A 144 -25.82 -1.03 -6.18
C LEU A 144 -26.55 -1.96 -7.15
N VAL A 145 -27.34 -2.91 -6.63
CA VAL A 145 -28.18 -3.78 -7.50
C VAL A 145 -29.18 -2.93 -8.27
N ALA A 146 -29.84 -1.97 -7.62
CA ALA A 146 -30.77 -1.06 -8.29
C ALA A 146 -30.06 -0.21 -9.36
N TYR A 147 -28.85 0.28 -9.08
CA TYR A 147 -28.00 1.00 -10.03
C TYR A 147 -27.70 0.16 -11.27
N LEU A 148 -27.12 -1.04 -11.08
CA LEU A 148 -26.76 -1.92 -12.18
C LEU A 148 -27.98 -2.34 -13.03
N GLN A 149 -29.14 -2.57 -12.40
CA GLN A 149 -30.38 -2.91 -13.12
C GLN A 149 -30.95 -1.74 -13.92
N LYS A 150 -30.95 -0.52 -13.35
CA LYS A 150 -31.52 0.66 -14.00
C LYS A 150 -30.68 1.11 -15.21
N PHE A 151 -29.36 1.04 -15.07
CA PHE A 151 -28.40 1.55 -16.05
C PHE A 151 -27.75 0.45 -16.91
N ALA A 152 -28.23 -0.79 -16.83
CA ALA A 152 -27.75 -1.86 -17.69
C ALA A 152 -27.78 -1.46 -19.17
N TYR A 153 -26.63 -1.61 -19.84
CA TYR A 153 -26.36 -1.25 -21.23
C TYR A 153 -26.51 0.26 -21.52
N LYS A 154 -26.28 1.10 -20.51
CA LYS A 154 -26.36 2.56 -20.60
C LYS A 154 -25.19 3.21 -19.88
N ASN A 155 -25.10 4.51 -20.06
CA ASN A 155 -24.24 5.36 -19.28
C ASN A 155 -24.90 5.81 -17.97
N ALA A 156 -24.10 6.15 -16.98
CA ALA A 156 -24.55 6.72 -15.71
C ALA A 156 -23.58 7.79 -15.20
N THR A 157 -24.11 8.69 -14.38
CA THR A 157 -23.36 9.72 -13.69
C THR A 157 -23.16 9.42 -12.20
N THR A 158 -22.30 10.19 -11.54
CA THR A 158 -22.07 10.15 -10.09
C THR A 158 -23.36 10.50 -9.34
N VAL A 159 -24.16 11.44 -9.86
CA VAL A 159 -25.46 11.80 -9.31
C VAL A 159 -26.45 10.63 -9.40
N ASP A 160 -26.44 9.89 -10.53
CA ASP A 160 -27.27 8.70 -10.69
C ASP A 160 -26.93 7.63 -9.65
N LEU A 161 -25.63 7.38 -9.41
CA LEU A 161 -25.18 6.45 -8.37
C LEU A 161 -25.72 6.84 -6.99
N TRP A 162 -25.57 8.10 -6.59
CA TRP A 162 -26.06 8.60 -5.30
C TRP A 162 -27.56 8.39 -5.12
N GLN A 163 -28.35 8.72 -6.15
CA GLN A 163 -29.79 8.50 -6.13
C GLN A 163 -30.15 7.02 -5.96
N MET A 164 -29.42 6.10 -6.62
CA MET A 164 -29.69 4.66 -6.50
C MET A 164 -29.29 4.11 -5.13
N LEU A 165 -28.20 4.59 -4.54
CA LEU A 165 -27.78 4.20 -3.19
C LEU A 165 -28.81 4.62 -2.13
N GLU A 166 -29.48 5.76 -2.31
CA GLU A 166 -30.55 6.22 -1.43
C GLU A 166 -31.82 5.36 -1.49
N ILE A 167 -32.07 4.67 -2.61
CA ILE A 167 -33.16 3.68 -2.72
C ILE A 167 -32.85 2.45 -1.85
N GLY A 168 -31.58 2.07 -1.73
CA GLY A 168 -31.14 0.92 -0.92
C GLY A 168 -31.44 1.09 0.58
N GLY A 169 -31.45 2.34 1.06
CA GLY A 169 -31.91 2.76 2.38
C GLY A 169 -31.56 4.21 2.68
N LYS A 170 -32.36 4.84 3.54
CA LYS A 170 -32.17 6.26 3.92
C LYS A 170 -31.09 6.39 4.98
N LEU A 171 -30.26 7.41 4.85
CA LEU A 171 -29.39 7.86 5.93
C LEU A 171 -30.23 8.37 7.11
N PRO A 172 -29.75 8.21 8.37
CA PRO A 172 -30.40 8.80 9.54
C PRO A 172 -30.55 10.33 9.42
N GLU A 173 -29.56 10.97 8.80
CA GLU A 173 -29.53 12.40 8.55
C GLU A 173 -28.88 12.70 7.19
N GLY A 174 -29.44 13.67 6.46
CA GLY A 174 -28.90 14.10 5.17
C GLY A 174 -29.21 13.14 4.01
N SER A 175 -28.44 13.29 2.94
CA SER A 175 -28.51 12.51 1.69
C SER A 175 -27.13 11.96 1.34
N VAL A 176 -27.05 10.86 0.60
CA VAL A 176 -25.77 10.29 0.14
C VAL A 176 -25.06 11.34 -0.72
N SER A 177 -25.80 12.04 -1.59
CA SER A 177 -25.24 13.13 -2.38
C SER A 177 -24.60 14.22 -1.50
N SER A 178 -25.28 14.67 -0.44
CA SER A 178 -24.73 15.71 0.46
C SER A 178 -23.52 15.23 1.26
N LEU A 179 -23.50 13.96 1.67
CA LEU A 179 -22.38 13.36 2.38
C LEU A 179 -21.14 13.31 1.47
N MET A 180 -21.33 12.87 0.22
CA MET A 180 -20.26 12.54 -0.73
C MET A 180 -19.77 13.71 -1.58
N ALA A 181 -20.52 14.82 -1.65
CA ALA A 181 -20.24 15.95 -2.54
C ALA A 181 -18.78 16.42 -2.52
N ASN A 182 -18.20 16.67 -1.34
CA ASN A 182 -16.80 17.13 -1.25
C ASN A 182 -15.78 15.98 -1.29
N TRP A 183 -16.20 14.73 -1.12
CA TRP A 183 -15.29 13.59 -1.24
C TRP A 183 -14.93 13.29 -2.70
N THR A 184 -15.84 13.58 -3.65
CA THR A 184 -15.58 13.41 -5.08
C THR A 184 -15.16 14.71 -5.77
N ALA A 185 -15.84 15.83 -5.47
CA ALA A 185 -15.66 17.09 -6.20
C ALA A 185 -14.53 18.00 -5.66
N LYS A 186 -13.93 17.67 -4.51
CA LYS A 186 -12.81 18.44 -3.94
C LYS A 186 -11.55 17.57 -3.83
N MET A 187 -10.42 18.22 -4.11
CA MET A 187 -9.09 17.65 -3.94
C MET A 187 -8.81 17.42 -2.45
N GLY A 188 -7.98 16.41 -2.14
CA GLY A 188 -7.49 16.18 -0.79
C GLY A 188 -8.51 15.51 0.13
N TYR A 189 -8.15 15.51 1.41
CA TYR A 189 -8.90 14.89 2.49
C TYR A 189 -8.61 15.58 3.84
N PRO A 190 -9.47 15.41 4.87
CA PRO A 190 -9.24 16.03 6.16
C PRO A 190 -8.25 15.24 7.02
N VAL A 191 -7.50 15.94 7.88
CA VAL A 191 -6.99 15.36 9.13
C VAL A 191 -7.95 15.71 10.26
N LEU A 192 -8.40 14.68 11.00
CA LEU A 192 -9.25 14.81 12.17
C LEU A 192 -8.38 15.00 13.42
N SER A 193 -8.41 16.19 14.00
CA SER A 193 -7.78 16.49 15.28
C SER A 193 -8.69 16.04 16.42
N VAL A 194 -8.15 15.28 17.37
CA VAL A 194 -8.88 14.73 18.52
C VAL A 194 -8.14 15.07 19.81
N GLU A 195 -8.76 15.90 20.64
CA GLU A 195 -8.23 16.30 21.95
C GLU A 195 -9.12 15.77 23.08
N ALA A 196 -8.50 15.30 24.16
CA ALA A 196 -9.23 14.94 25.37
C ALA A 196 -9.68 16.21 26.09
N LYS A 197 -10.95 16.27 26.48
CA LYS A 197 -11.52 17.33 27.35
C LYS A 197 -12.15 16.72 28.59
N GLU A 198 -12.45 17.58 29.56
CA GLU A 198 -13.26 17.16 30.71
C GLU A 198 -14.61 16.65 30.21
N GLY A 199 -14.95 15.40 30.57
CA GLY A 199 -16.19 14.78 30.16
C GLY A 199 -16.32 14.46 28.66
N GLY A 200 -15.23 14.43 27.88
CA GLY A 200 -15.27 13.88 26.52
C GLY A 200 -14.14 14.31 25.58
N PHE A 201 -14.48 14.69 24.35
CA PHE A 201 -13.53 14.96 23.27
C PHE A 201 -13.82 16.26 22.54
N SER A 202 -12.77 16.94 22.07
CA SER A 202 -12.87 18.01 21.09
C SER A 202 -12.42 17.47 19.75
N LEU A 203 -13.28 17.57 18.74
CA LEU A 203 -12.97 17.24 17.36
C LEU A 203 -12.78 18.51 16.54
N GLY A 204 -11.84 18.45 15.60
CA GLY A 204 -11.67 19.45 14.55
C GLY A 204 -11.21 18.81 13.26
N GLN A 205 -11.57 19.38 12.12
CA GLN A 205 -11.09 18.94 10.81
C GLN A 205 -10.40 20.09 10.08
N GLN A 206 -9.38 19.74 9.30
CA GLN A 206 -8.70 20.65 8.38
C GLN A 206 -8.12 19.84 7.20
N HIS A 207 -7.96 20.46 6.04
CA HIS A 207 -7.28 19.82 4.90
C HIS A 207 -5.86 19.40 5.29
N PHE A 208 -5.52 18.12 5.09
CA PHE A 208 -4.16 17.62 5.33
C PHE A 208 -3.27 17.89 4.11
N VAL A 209 -2.14 18.55 4.34
CA VAL A 209 -1.12 18.80 3.30
C VAL A 209 0.21 18.24 3.77
N SER A 210 0.82 17.37 2.97
CA SER A 210 2.03 16.63 3.36
C SER A 210 3.29 17.49 3.42
N SER A 211 3.30 18.66 2.79
CA SER A 211 4.40 19.64 2.88
C SER A 211 4.35 20.49 4.15
N GLY A 212 3.25 20.44 4.91
CA GLY A 212 3.01 21.32 6.05
C GLY A 212 2.47 22.70 5.66
N ASP A 213 2.34 23.00 4.37
CA ASP A 213 1.77 24.26 3.89
C ASP A 213 0.28 24.38 4.26
N LYS A 214 -0.23 25.63 4.23
CA LYS A 214 -1.64 25.89 4.49
C LYS A 214 -2.50 25.25 3.39
N GLY A 215 -3.38 24.32 3.78
CA GLY A 215 -4.42 23.76 2.92
C GLY A 215 -5.59 24.74 2.66
N HIS A 216 -6.60 24.27 1.94
CA HIS A 216 -7.83 25.04 1.72
C HIS A 216 -8.88 24.79 2.82
N ASP A 217 -9.86 25.69 2.92
CA ASP A 217 -10.89 25.68 3.96
C ASP A 217 -12.10 24.76 3.64
N THR A 218 -11.97 23.84 2.67
CA THR A 218 -12.98 22.83 2.37
C THR A 218 -13.31 22.02 3.63
N LEU A 219 -14.60 21.85 3.89
CA LEU A 219 -15.11 20.97 4.95
C LEU A 219 -15.72 19.73 4.35
N TRP A 220 -15.41 18.57 4.91
CA TRP A 220 -16.04 17.31 4.56
C TRP A 220 -17.09 16.95 5.62
N GLN A 221 -18.14 16.25 5.20
CA GLN A 221 -18.99 15.55 6.16
C GLN A 221 -18.26 14.25 6.53
N VAL A 222 -17.63 14.23 7.71
CA VAL A 222 -16.73 13.16 8.13
C VAL A 222 -17.49 12.13 8.96
N PRO A 223 -17.72 10.90 8.45
CA PRO A 223 -18.30 9.82 9.26
C PRO A 223 -17.25 9.33 10.25
N VAL A 224 -17.41 9.72 11.51
CA VAL A 224 -16.47 9.36 12.58
C VAL A 224 -16.96 8.10 13.27
N VAL A 225 -16.16 7.04 13.20
CA VAL A 225 -16.33 5.83 14.00
C VAL A 225 -15.21 5.78 15.03
N TYR A 226 -15.54 5.60 16.30
CA TYR A 226 -14.54 5.52 17.36
C TYR A 226 -14.87 4.43 18.37
N GLU A 227 -13.84 3.87 18.99
CA GLU A 227 -13.91 2.86 20.04
C GLU A 227 -13.28 3.39 21.32
N LEU A 228 -13.99 3.16 22.43
CA LEU A 228 -13.46 3.37 23.77
C LEU A 228 -13.19 2.02 24.42
N TYR A 229 -11.98 1.90 24.95
CA TYR A 229 -11.51 0.70 25.62
C TYR A 229 -11.48 0.92 27.13
N ASP A 230 -11.95 -0.06 27.88
CA ASP A 230 -11.76 -0.20 29.33
C ASP A 230 -11.14 -1.58 29.59
N GLY A 231 -9.80 -1.62 29.60
CA GLY A 231 -9.07 -2.88 29.51
C GLY A 231 -9.36 -3.58 28.17
N LYS A 232 -9.86 -4.82 28.21
CA LYS A 232 -10.24 -5.59 27.00
C LYS A 232 -11.67 -5.34 26.53
N ASN A 233 -12.49 -4.65 27.33
CA ASN A 233 -13.83 -4.29 26.92
C ASN A 233 -13.77 -3.12 25.94
N ARG A 234 -14.55 -3.18 24.87
CA ARG A 234 -14.64 -2.10 23.88
C ARG A 234 -16.08 -1.70 23.62
N SER A 235 -16.29 -0.41 23.37
CA SER A 235 -17.57 0.14 22.96
C SER A 235 -17.39 0.98 21.71
N ALA A 236 -18.07 0.60 20.63
CA ALA A 236 -18.02 1.30 19.35
C ALA A 236 -19.13 2.34 19.26
N LYS A 237 -18.80 3.52 18.74
CA LYS A 237 -19.69 4.66 18.60
C LYS A 237 -19.51 5.30 17.22
N LYS A 238 -20.56 5.98 16.76
CA LYS A 238 -20.61 6.62 15.44
C LYS A 238 -21.19 8.02 15.56
N MET A 239 -20.66 8.95 14.77
CA MET A 239 -21.24 10.28 14.58
C MET A 239 -20.87 10.81 13.18
N LEU A 240 -21.44 11.97 12.82
CA LEU A 240 -21.12 12.67 11.58
C LEU A 240 -20.67 14.10 11.90
N LEU A 241 -19.38 14.38 11.72
CA LEU A 241 -18.85 15.74 11.88
C LEU A 241 -19.16 16.53 10.60
N LYS A 242 -20.12 17.46 10.68
CA LYS A 242 -20.56 18.29 9.54
C LYS A 242 -19.82 19.63 9.44
N GLY A 243 -19.39 20.17 10.58
CA GLY A 243 -18.73 21.47 10.69
C GLY A 243 -17.21 21.36 10.85
N ALA A 244 -16.56 22.50 11.03
CA ALA A 244 -15.11 22.57 11.26
C ALA A 244 -14.67 21.93 12.58
N SER A 245 -15.53 21.96 13.61
CA SER A 245 -15.25 21.40 14.93
C SER A 245 -16.52 21.05 15.70
N GLU A 246 -16.41 20.11 16.63
CA GLU A 246 -17.50 19.70 17.51
C GLU A 246 -16.94 19.22 18.87
N ASN A 247 -17.63 19.53 19.96
CA ASN A 247 -17.32 18.95 21.27
C ASN A 247 -18.29 17.81 21.56
N MET A 248 -17.76 16.68 21.96
CA MET A 248 -18.52 15.49 22.28
C MET A 248 -18.51 15.25 23.78
N GLU A 249 -19.69 15.02 24.36
CA GLU A 249 -19.79 14.48 25.70
C GLU A 249 -19.57 12.96 25.67
N GLU A 250 -18.67 12.48 26.52
CA GLU A 250 -18.38 11.08 26.73
C GLU A 250 -18.38 10.76 28.23
N LYS A 251 -19.40 10.03 28.66
CA LYS A 251 -19.60 9.63 30.06
C LYS A 251 -19.06 8.21 30.23
N GLY A 252 -17.86 8.09 30.79
CA GLY A 252 -17.25 6.80 31.08
C GLY A 252 -15.75 6.90 31.35
N LYS A 253 -15.20 5.88 32.02
CA LYS A 253 -13.75 5.71 32.11
C LYS A 253 -13.29 4.93 30.88
N TYR A 254 -12.17 5.35 30.30
CA TYR A 254 -11.50 4.63 29.23
C TYR A 254 -10.00 4.60 29.48
N THR A 255 -9.36 3.50 29.12
CA THR A 255 -7.91 3.31 29.10
C THR A 255 -7.32 3.60 27.73
N CYS A 256 -8.13 3.61 26.67
CA CYS A 256 -7.73 3.98 25.31
C CYS A 256 -8.95 4.48 24.53
N ALA A 257 -8.74 5.45 23.63
CA ALA A 257 -9.74 5.95 22.71
C ALA A 257 -9.16 5.96 21.30
N LEU A 258 -9.78 5.21 20.40
CA LEU A 258 -9.35 5.02 19.03
C LEU A 258 -10.41 5.58 18.08
N PHE A 259 -10.01 6.48 17.20
CA PHE A 259 -10.85 7.06 16.15
C PHE A 259 -10.46 6.51 14.78
N ASN A 260 -11.42 6.51 13.86
CA ASN A 260 -11.34 5.85 12.55
C ASN A 260 -11.09 4.34 12.65
N GLN A 261 -11.87 3.66 13.49
CA GLN A 261 -11.75 2.20 13.67
C GLN A 261 -11.80 1.46 12.32
N GLY A 262 -10.86 0.54 12.13
CA GLY A 262 -10.62 -0.22 10.92
C GLY A 262 -10.12 0.62 9.73
N SER A 263 -9.67 1.87 9.95
CA SER A 263 -9.39 2.85 8.89
C SER A 263 -10.54 2.96 7.89
N GLN A 264 -11.79 2.86 8.35
CA GLN A 264 -12.95 2.72 7.47
C GLN A 264 -13.20 3.98 6.63
N ALA A 265 -12.89 5.14 7.17
CA ALA A 265 -13.12 6.42 6.52
C ALA A 265 -11.81 7.03 6.00
N TYR A 266 -11.91 7.77 4.89
CA TYR A 266 -10.77 8.30 4.13
C TYR A 266 -10.20 9.58 4.74
N TYR A 267 -9.61 9.46 5.94
CA TYR A 267 -8.98 10.59 6.63
C TYR A 267 -7.89 10.10 7.59
N ARG A 268 -7.00 11.01 7.96
CA ARG A 268 -5.97 10.76 8.99
C ARG A 268 -6.43 11.26 10.35
N VAL A 269 -5.96 10.62 11.43
CA VAL A 269 -6.25 11.07 12.80
C VAL A 269 -5.01 11.67 13.46
N LYS A 270 -5.17 12.89 13.97
CA LYS A 270 -4.19 13.57 14.80
C LYS A 270 -4.68 13.61 16.24
N TYR A 271 -4.03 12.85 17.11
CA TYR A 271 -4.37 12.78 18.52
C TYR A 271 -3.54 13.75 19.35
N GLY A 272 -4.18 14.40 20.33
CA GLY A 272 -3.49 15.17 21.35
C GLY A 272 -2.59 14.32 22.26
N PRO A 273 -1.63 14.92 22.99
CA PRO A 273 -0.59 14.21 23.74
C PRO A 273 -1.14 13.15 24.72
N LYS A 274 -2.23 13.46 25.43
CA LYS A 274 -2.87 12.53 26.37
C LYS A 274 -3.38 11.28 25.67
N LEU A 275 -4.11 11.44 24.56
CA LEU A 275 -4.69 10.30 23.83
C LEU A 275 -3.61 9.47 23.13
N ARG A 276 -2.55 10.11 22.61
CA ARG A 276 -1.39 9.41 22.06
C ARG A 276 -0.72 8.49 23.09
N GLY A 277 -0.48 9.00 24.30
CA GLY A 277 0.07 8.18 25.38
C GLY A 277 -0.79 6.95 25.69
N LEU A 278 -2.12 7.11 25.71
CA LEU A 278 -3.06 5.99 25.90
C LEU A 278 -3.03 4.97 24.75
N LEU A 279 -2.91 5.43 23.50
CA LEU A 279 -2.77 4.54 22.34
C LEU A 279 -1.48 3.71 22.44
N PHE A 280 -0.36 4.32 22.84
CA PHE A 280 0.93 3.64 22.93
C PHE A 280 0.89 2.53 23.99
N GLU A 281 0.34 2.83 25.17
CA GLU A 281 0.14 1.84 26.21
C GLU A 281 -0.90 0.78 25.80
N GLY A 282 -1.95 1.16 25.07
CA GLY A 282 -2.95 0.24 24.52
C GLY A 282 -2.35 -0.78 23.54
N ILE A 283 -1.43 -0.36 22.67
CA ILE A 283 -0.69 -1.24 21.76
C ILE A 283 0.21 -2.19 22.58
N LYS A 284 1.00 -1.64 23.50
CA LYS A 284 1.93 -2.40 24.34
C LYS A 284 1.22 -3.44 25.21
N ALA A 285 0.03 -3.13 25.72
CA ALA A 285 -0.79 -4.02 26.52
C ALA A 285 -1.62 -5.02 25.68
N GLY A 286 -1.62 -4.91 24.35
CA GLY A 286 -2.42 -5.75 23.46
C GLY A 286 -3.93 -5.49 23.58
N VAL A 287 -4.32 -4.29 24.02
CA VAL A 287 -5.73 -3.85 24.10
C VAL A 287 -6.27 -3.55 22.71
N ILE A 288 -5.48 -2.89 21.85
CA ILE A 288 -5.82 -2.64 20.45
C ILE A 288 -5.49 -3.90 19.64
N SER A 289 -6.48 -4.79 19.53
CA SER A 289 -6.30 -6.15 18.97
C SER A 289 -6.39 -6.22 17.45
N ASP A 290 -7.06 -5.28 16.80
CA ASP A 290 -7.18 -5.25 15.34
C ASP A 290 -5.86 -4.78 14.69
N PRO A 291 -5.25 -5.59 13.80
CA PRO A 291 -4.03 -5.19 13.11
C PRO A 291 -4.20 -3.97 12.21
N VAL A 292 -5.38 -3.73 11.64
CA VAL A 292 -5.63 -2.55 10.81
C VAL A 292 -5.54 -1.28 11.64
N ASP A 293 -6.08 -1.29 12.86
CA ASP A 293 -6.00 -0.15 13.78
C ASP A 293 -4.57 0.13 14.21
N ARG A 294 -3.82 -0.92 14.55
CA ARG A 294 -2.40 -0.81 14.88
C ARG A 294 -1.58 -0.29 13.69
N LEU A 295 -1.87 -0.73 12.47
CA LEU A 295 -1.25 -0.21 11.25
C LEU A 295 -1.55 1.28 11.06
N ALA A 296 -2.81 1.69 11.23
CA ALA A 296 -3.29 3.05 11.00
C ALA A 296 -2.63 4.07 11.94
N ILE A 297 -2.56 3.74 13.24
CA ILE A 297 -1.98 4.61 14.26
C ILE A 297 -0.55 5.03 13.89
N GLN A 298 0.30 4.09 13.48
CA GLN A 298 1.68 4.41 13.12
C GLN A 298 1.79 5.07 11.74
N ALA A 299 0.91 4.74 10.79
CA ALA A 299 0.89 5.39 9.48
C ALA A 299 0.51 6.88 9.60
N ASP A 300 -0.51 7.19 10.40
CA ASP A 300 -0.94 8.58 10.64
C ASP A 300 0.10 9.36 11.43
N LEU A 301 0.67 8.79 12.49
CA LEU A 301 1.72 9.46 13.25
C LEU A 301 2.93 9.79 12.36
N MET A 302 3.37 8.85 11.51
CA MET A 302 4.46 9.11 10.57
C MET A 302 4.12 10.22 9.56
N ALA A 303 2.90 10.22 9.02
CA ALA A 303 2.46 11.27 8.09
C ALA A 303 2.45 12.65 8.76
N ILE A 304 1.98 12.74 10.01
CA ILE A 304 1.97 13.98 10.80
C ILE A 304 3.40 14.45 11.11
N VAL A 305 4.29 13.53 11.52
CA VAL A 305 5.72 13.84 11.75
C VAL A 305 6.38 14.39 10.48
N LYS A 306 6.14 13.76 9.32
CA LYS A 306 6.73 14.19 8.05
C LYS A 306 6.19 15.54 7.60
N ALA A 307 4.90 15.78 7.79
CA ALA A 307 4.26 17.04 7.40
C ALA A 307 4.58 18.20 8.34
N GLY A 308 5.00 17.93 9.59
CA GLY A 308 5.31 18.98 10.55
C GLY A 308 4.10 19.84 10.96
N VAL A 309 2.88 19.34 10.77
CA VAL A 309 1.61 20.05 11.02
C VAL A 309 1.22 20.10 12.51
N ASP A 310 2.08 19.56 13.39
CA ASP A 310 1.91 19.55 14.83
C ASP A 310 3.28 19.57 15.53
N GLU A 311 3.61 20.72 16.12
CA GLU A 311 4.88 20.91 16.81
C GLU A 311 5.02 20.02 18.06
N SER A 312 3.91 19.52 18.61
CA SER A 312 3.94 18.57 19.73
C SER A 312 4.31 17.16 19.29
N VAL A 313 4.33 16.89 17.98
CA VAL A 313 4.59 15.58 17.39
C VAL A 313 6.01 15.52 16.80
N THR A 314 6.90 14.76 17.43
CA THR A 314 8.32 14.69 17.02
C THR A 314 8.71 13.35 16.40
N SER A 315 9.81 13.33 15.65
CA SER A 315 10.41 12.08 15.15
C SER A 315 10.77 11.12 16.29
N LYS A 316 11.17 11.64 17.46
CA LYS A 316 11.41 10.85 18.67
C LYS A 316 10.15 10.10 19.11
N GLU A 317 8.99 10.74 19.10
CA GLU A 317 7.74 10.08 19.51
C GLU A 317 7.34 8.97 18.55
N TYR A 318 7.65 9.09 17.25
CA TYR A 318 7.47 7.97 16.33
C TYR A 318 8.36 6.77 16.70
N PHE A 319 9.62 7.00 17.09
CA PHE A 319 10.47 5.93 17.61
C PHE A 319 10.01 5.36 18.95
N ASP A 320 9.39 6.17 19.81
CA ASP A 320 8.76 5.69 21.04
C ASP A 320 7.52 4.83 20.73
N LEU A 321 6.74 5.20 19.71
CA LEU A 321 5.64 4.37 19.21
C LEU A 321 6.17 3.01 18.72
N ILE A 322 7.23 2.96 17.91
CA ILE A 322 7.80 1.69 17.42
C ILE A 322 8.15 0.74 18.58
N LYS A 323 8.62 1.26 19.72
CA LYS A 323 8.91 0.42 20.90
C LYS A 323 7.66 -0.26 21.46
N ALA A 324 6.47 0.33 21.31
CA ALA A 324 5.21 -0.30 21.70
C ALA A 324 4.89 -1.54 20.85
N TYR A 325 5.38 -1.59 19.60
CA TYR A 325 5.20 -2.73 18.67
C TYR A 325 6.24 -3.85 18.86
N LYS A 326 7.02 -3.85 19.95
CA LYS A 326 8.06 -4.88 20.18
C LYS A 326 7.53 -6.32 20.09
N ASN A 327 6.25 -6.53 20.41
CA ASN A 327 5.60 -7.84 20.38
C ASN A 327 4.70 -8.06 19.15
N GLU A 328 4.76 -7.19 18.14
CA GLU A 328 3.92 -7.27 16.94
C GLU A 328 4.25 -8.50 16.09
N THR A 329 3.21 -9.10 15.51
CA THR A 329 3.32 -10.33 14.71
C THR A 329 2.57 -10.27 13.39
N GLU A 330 1.68 -9.30 13.20
CA GLU A 330 0.82 -9.26 12.03
C GLU A 330 1.55 -8.66 10.82
N PHE A 331 1.46 -9.36 9.68
CA PHE A 331 2.16 -9.03 8.45
C PHE A 331 1.93 -7.57 8.01
N ILE A 332 0.67 -7.14 7.93
CA ILE A 332 0.31 -5.80 7.44
C ILE A 332 0.88 -4.69 8.31
N VAL A 333 1.01 -4.92 9.62
CA VAL A 333 1.54 -3.93 10.56
C VAL A 333 3.03 -3.77 10.34
N TRP A 334 3.75 -4.89 10.23
CA TRP A 334 5.17 -4.90 9.91
C TRP A 334 5.45 -4.32 8.52
N GLU A 335 4.65 -4.65 7.51
CA GLU A 335 4.79 -4.10 6.16
C GLU A 335 4.76 -2.57 6.19
N SER A 336 3.81 -1.99 6.94
CA SER A 336 3.66 -0.54 7.08
C SER A 336 4.78 0.08 7.93
N LEU A 337 5.14 -0.52 9.08
CA LEU A 337 6.26 -0.09 9.92
C LEU A 337 7.56 -0.07 9.13
N LEU A 338 7.84 -1.13 8.36
CA LEU A 338 9.04 -1.25 7.56
C LEU A 338 9.09 -0.23 6.43
N ALA A 339 7.98 0.01 5.73
CA ALA A 339 7.91 1.06 4.72
C ALA A 339 8.23 2.45 5.32
N ASN A 340 7.65 2.75 6.47
CA ASN A 340 7.86 4.01 7.16
C ASN A 340 9.30 4.16 7.67
N ILE A 341 9.85 3.17 8.38
CA ILE A 341 11.21 3.21 8.92
C ILE A 341 12.25 3.23 7.79
N GLN A 342 12.08 2.41 6.75
CA GLN A 342 13.01 2.41 5.61
C GLN A 342 13.00 3.71 4.82
N SER A 343 11.88 4.45 4.79
CA SER A 343 11.86 5.79 4.18
C SER A 343 12.86 6.76 4.84
N LEU A 344 13.20 6.53 6.11
CA LEU A 344 14.21 7.30 6.84
C LEU A 344 15.65 6.91 6.45
N SER A 345 15.86 5.80 5.74
CA SER A 345 17.21 5.37 5.33
C SER A 345 17.89 6.38 4.40
N VAL A 346 17.13 7.11 3.59
CA VAL A 346 17.67 8.19 2.74
C VAL A 346 18.21 9.33 3.62
N LEU A 347 17.48 9.69 4.68
CA LEU A 347 17.90 10.69 5.65
C LEU A 347 19.12 10.21 6.45
N ALA A 348 19.13 8.93 6.85
CA ALA A 348 20.25 8.33 7.55
C ALA A 348 21.55 8.37 6.75
N LYS A 349 21.47 8.14 5.43
CA LYS A 349 22.60 8.30 4.52
C LYS A 349 23.03 9.76 4.42
N ALA A 350 22.10 10.66 4.12
CA ALA A 350 22.39 12.08 3.92
C ALA A 350 23.02 12.75 5.16
N ALA A 351 22.59 12.33 6.35
CA ALA A 351 23.09 12.85 7.62
C ALA A 351 24.24 12.02 8.22
N GLY A 352 24.73 10.99 7.53
CA GLY A 352 25.94 10.26 7.92
C GLY A 352 25.78 9.25 9.08
N PHE A 353 24.56 8.82 9.41
CA PHE A 353 24.29 7.85 10.49
C PHE A 353 23.79 6.47 10.00
N GLN A 354 24.08 6.12 8.74
CA GLN A 354 23.62 4.87 8.11
C GLN A 354 24.04 3.59 8.86
N GLU A 355 25.21 3.58 9.50
CA GLU A 355 25.67 2.44 10.30
C GLU A 355 24.80 2.25 11.55
N ALA A 356 24.56 3.33 12.30
CA ALA A 356 23.66 3.32 13.46
C ALA A 356 22.23 2.92 13.06
N PHE A 357 21.73 3.41 11.93
CA PHE A 357 20.44 2.99 11.38
C PHE A 357 20.41 1.50 11.05
N SER A 358 21.47 0.96 10.45
CA SER A 358 21.54 -0.47 10.11
C SER A 358 21.59 -1.34 11.37
N LYS A 359 22.33 -0.93 12.40
CA LYS A 359 22.35 -1.60 13.70
C LYS A 359 20.97 -1.59 14.36
N TYR A 360 20.29 -0.44 14.37
CA TYR A 360 18.92 -0.33 14.88
C TYR A 360 17.94 -1.26 14.14
N MET A 361 18.03 -1.33 12.80
CA MET A 361 17.20 -2.24 12.01
C MET A 361 17.46 -3.72 12.35
N VAL A 362 18.71 -4.10 12.61
CA VAL A 362 19.04 -5.46 13.07
C VAL A 362 18.41 -5.72 14.44
N GLU A 363 18.59 -4.82 15.41
CA GLU A 363 18.03 -4.97 16.76
C GLU A 363 16.49 -5.04 16.77
N LEU A 364 15.82 -4.25 15.93
CA LEU A 364 14.37 -4.24 15.80
C LEU A 364 13.83 -5.53 15.19
N LEU A 365 14.48 -6.05 14.15
CA LEU A 365 13.97 -7.17 13.36
C LEU A 365 14.38 -8.53 13.88
N GLN A 366 15.48 -8.62 14.62
CA GLN A 366 16.00 -9.89 15.09
C GLN A 366 14.98 -10.73 15.87
N PRO A 367 14.22 -10.19 16.85
CA PRO A 367 13.26 -11.00 17.63
C PRO A 367 12.18 -11.65 16.77
N ILE A 368 11.62 -10.91 15.80
CA ILE A 368 10.59 -11.42 14.91
C ILE A 368 11.18 -12.37 13.85
N ALA A 369 12.39 -12.10 13.35
CA ALA A 369 13.10 -12.99 12.43
C ALA A 369 13.38 -14.36 13.06
N GLU A 370 13.85 -14.37 14.31
CA GLU A 370 14.11 -15.60 15.08
C GLU A 370 12.82 -16.37 15.37
N LYS A 371 11.74 -15.66 15.73
CA LYS A 371 10.42 -16.27 15.95
C LYS A 371 9.90 -16.98 14.70
N LEU A 372 10.01 -16.34 13.53
CA LEU A 372 9.48 -16.87 12.28
C LEU A 372 10.32 -18.03 11.74
N GLY A 373 11.65 -17.94 11.87
CA GLY A 373 12.59 -18.90 11.28
C GLY A 373 12.57 -18.87 9.74
N TRP A 374 13.51 -19.54 9.09
CA TRP A 374 13.58 -19.59 7.61
C TRP A 374 12.59 -20.56 6.98
N ASP A 375 12.23 -21.60 7.72
CA ASP A 375 11.43 -22.71 7.25
C ASP A 375 9.97 -22.50 7.66
N SER A 376 9.05 -22.82 6.76
CA SER A 376 7.62 -22.83 7.07
C SER A 376 7.31 -23.89 8.12
N LYS A 377 6.41 -23.54 9.05
CA LYS A 377 5.91 -24.43 10.10
C LYS A 377 4.55 -24.98 9.71
N GLU A 378 4.26 -26.20 10.16
CA GLU A 378 2.95 -26.81 9.93
C GLU A 378 1.85 -26.01 10.66
N GLY A 379 0.77 -25.70 9.95
CA GLY A 379 -0.37 -24.95 10.48
C GLY A 379 -0.12 -23.44 10.71
N GLU A 380 1.01 -22.89 10.25
CA GLU A 380 1.24 -21.44 10.36
C GLU A 380 0.30 -20.63 9.44
N PRO A 381 -0.10 -19.42 9.84
CA PRO A 381 -0.87 -18.53 8.97
C PRO A 381 -0.14 -18.23 7.66
N ALA A 382 -0.88 -18.10 6.55
CA ALA A 382 -0.31 -17.72 5.25
C ALA A 382 0.43 -16.36 5.31
N THR A 383 -0.01 -15.46 6.20
CA THR A 383 0.64 -14.17 6.46
C THR A 383 2.02 -14.31 7.11
N ASP A 384 2.31 -15.39 7.85
CA ASP A 384 3.64 -15.62 8.45
C ASP A 384 4.67 -15.93 7.36
N GLN A 385 4.27 -16.63 6.29
CA GLN A 385 5.11 -16.86 5.12
C GLN A 385 5.52 -15.52 4.46
N MET A 386 4.57 -14.61 4.30
CA MET A 386 4.82 -13.28 3.73
C MET A 386 5.71 -12.44 4.64
N LEU A 387 5.41 -12.42 5.95
CA LEU A 387 6.19 -11.66 6.92
C LEU A 387 7.63 -12.18 7.01
N ARG A 388 7.81 -13.50 7.02
CA ARG A 388 9.12 -14.15 6.99
C ARG A 388 9.94 -13.71 5.78
N ALA A 389 9.33 -13.77 4.59
CA ALA A 389 9.97 -13.38 3.34
C ALA A 389 10.31 -11.89 3.25
N GLN A 390 9.65 -11.04 4.06
CA GLN A 390 9.96 -9.62 4.16
C GLN A 390 11.07 -9.35 5.20
N VAL A 391 10.91 -9.87 6.42
CA VAL A 391 11.78 -9.57 7.57
C VAL A 391 13.16 -10.19 7.42
N ILE A 392 13.25 -11.47 7.04
CA ILE A 392 14.52 -12.20 7.05
C ILE A 392 15.50 -11.66 6.01
N PRO A 393 15.12 -11.43 4.74
CA PRO A 393 16.07 -10.82 3.82
C PRO A 393 16.42 -9.39 4.21
N LEU A 394 15.49 -8.64 4.80
CA LEU A 394 15.75 -7.27 5.22
C LEU A 394 16.81 -7.18 6.32
N ILE A 395 16.75 -8.04 7.35
CA ILE A 395 17.78 -8.06 8.39
C ILE A 395 19.16 -8.43 7.79
N GLY A 396 19.19 -9.29 6.77
CA GLY A 396 20.41 -9.61 6.01
C GLY A 396 20.92 -8.42 5.18
N ILE A 397 20.04 -7.63 4.56
CA ILE A 397 20.40 -6.40 3.84
C ILE A 397 21.06 -5.39 4.77
N HIS A 398 20.64 -5.35 6.05
CA HIS A 398 21.26 -4.51 7.09
C HIS A 398 22.51 -5.12 7.75
N GLY A 399 22.95 -6.30 7.29
CA GLY A 399 24.26 -6.85 7.64
C GLY A 399 24.27 -7.86 8.78
N HIS A 400 23.13 -8.45 9.16
CA HIS A 400 23.11 -9.52 10.17
C HIS A 400 23.89 -10.76 9.68
N PRO A 401 25.07 -11.09 10.26
CA PRO A 401 25.99 -12.06 9.67
C PRO A 401 25.42 -13.48 9.49
N PRO A 402 24.67 -14.06 10.46
CA PRO A 402 24.06 -15.39 10.28
C PRO A 402 23.06 -15.43 9.10
N THR A 403 22.26 -14.38 8.94
CA THR A 403 21.30 -14.28 7.84
C THR A 403 22.01 -14.12 6.50
N VAL A 404 23.05 -13.28 6.44
CA VAL A 404 23.85 -13.11 5.22
C VAL A 404 24.46 -14.44 4.79
N LYS A 405 25.10 -15.17 5.71
CA LYS A 405 25.67 -16.48 5.41
C LYS A 405 24.61 -17.45 4.87
N LYS A 406 23.48 -17.62 5.57
CA LYS A 406 22.42 -18.54 5.14
C LYS A 406 21.80 -18.14 3.79
N ALA A 407 21.66 -16.84 3.51
CA ALA A 407 21.20 -16.36 2.21
C ALA A 407 22.17 -16.71 1.07
N LEU A 408 23.47 -16.54 1.29
CA LEU A 408 24.50 -16.87 0.30
C LEU A 408 24.62 -18.37 0.06
N ASP A 409 24.51 -19.19 1.10
CA ASP A 409 24.50 -20.65 1.00
C ASP A 409 23.29 -21.12 0.17
N ALA A 410 22.08 -20.61 0.49
CA ALA A 410 20.86 -20.93 -0.25
C ALA A 410 20.90 -20.47 -1.71
N PHE A 411 21.47 -19.29 -1.99
CA PHE A 411 21.67 -18.80 -3.35
C PHE A 411 22.62 -19.69 -4.15
N THR A 412 23.74 -20.08 -3.54
CA THR A 412 24.75 -20.94 -4.17
C THR A 412 24.14 -22.31 -4.51
N GLU A 413 23.42 -22.92 -3.57
CA GLU A 413 22.73 -24.19 -3.83
C GLU A 413 21.67 -24.07 -4.94
N PHE A 414 20.87 -23.00 -4.92
CA PHE A 414 19.86 -22.73 -5.95
C PHE A 414 20.48 -22.61 -7.35
N TYR A 415 21.61 -21.92 -7.46
CA TYR A 415 22.33 -21.74 -8.71
C TYR A 415 23.00 -23.03 -9.19
N ASP A 416 23.79 -23.67 -8.33
CA ASP A 416 24.61 -24.84 -8.69
C ASP A 416 23.76 -26.06 -9.04
N LYS A 417 22.63 -26.25 -8.33
CA LYS A 417 21.66 -27.32 -8.63
C LYS A 417 20.69 -26.95 -9.75
N LYS A 418 20.86 -25.80 -10.41
CA LYS A 418 20.02 -25.31 -11.52
C LYS A 418 18.53 -25.32 -11.19
N GLN A 419 18.15 -24.93 -9.97
CA GLN A 419 16.76 -25.00 -9.49
C GLN A 419 15.82 -23.98 -10.16
N TYR A 420 16.36 -23.15 -11.06
CA TYR A 420 15.64 -22.19 -11.88
C TYR A 420 15.23 -22.72 -13.26
N THR A 421 15.60 -23.97 -13.61
CA THR A 421 15.24 -24.59 -14.89
C THR A 421 13.96 -25.42 -14.76
N GLU A 422 13.24 -25.59 -15.87
CA GLU A 422 12.04 -26.43 -15.93
C GLU A 422 12.31 -27.92 -15.63
N GLU A 423 13.57 -28.35 -15.78
CA GLU A 423 14.02 -29.71 -15.47
C GLU A 423 13.99 -29.99 -13.96
N PHE A 424 14.09 -28.96 -13.11
CA PHE A 424 14.08 -29.12 -11.67
C PHE A 424 12.65 -29.34 -11.15
N LYS A 425 12.35 -30.57 -10.74
CA LYS A 425 11.02 -30.95 -10.22
C LYS A 425 10.94 -31.00 -8.69
N GLY A 426 12.07 -30.89 -8.00
CA GLY A 426 12.20 -31.05 -6.55
C GLY A 426 11.78 -29.82 -5.73
N LYS A 427 11.97 -29.90 -4.41
CA LYS A 427 11.80 -28.73 -3.51
C LYS A 427 13.03 -27.84 -3.62
N SER A 428 12.82 -26.58 -4.01
CA SER A 428 13.88 -25.57 -4.11
C SER A 428 14.48 -25.29 -2.73
N ALA A 429 15.80 -25.16 -2.67
CA ALA A 429 16.53 -24.67 -1.49
C ALA A 429 16.24 -23.19 -1.23
N LEU A 430 15.85 -22.45 -2.27
CA LEU A 430 15.45 -21.05 -2.19
C LEU A 430 13.98 -20.90 -2.63
N PRO A 431 13.03 -20.85 -1.67
CA PRO A 431 11.61 -20.65 -1.97
C PRO A 431 11.36 -19.33 -2.69
N ALA A 432 10.30 -19.27 -3.50
CA ALA A 432 9.97 -18.13 -4.34
C ALA A 432 9.92 -16.79 -3.57
N ASP A 433 9.31 -16.78 -2.38
CA ASP A 433 9.14 -15.56 -1.59
C ASP A 433 10.48 -14.95 -1.14
N PHE A 434 11.51 -15.78 -0.94
CA PHE A 434 12.84 -15.35 -0.49
C PHE A 434 13.73 -14.85 -1.63
N ARG A 435 13.49 -15.32 -2.86
CA ARG A 435 14.42 -15.12 -4.00
C ARG A 435 14.79 -13.65 -4.18
N SER A 436 13.82 -12.74 -4.15
CA SER A 436 14.07 -11.30 -4.36
C SER A 436 15.09 -10.75 -3.38
N GLY A 437 14.90 -11.00 -2.09
CA GLY A 437 15.76 -10.51 -1.03
C GLY A 437 17.11 -11.22 -1.00
N VAL A 438 17.14 -12.54 -1.22
CA VAL A 438 18.38 -13.32 -1.30
C VAL A 438 19.24 -12.90 -2.50
N TYR A 439 18.64 -12.62 -3.66
CA TYR A 439 19.37 -12.09 -4.82
C TYR A 439 20.00 -10.73 -4.51
N ARG A 440 19.28 -9.84 -3.82
CA ARG A 440 19.82 -8.53 -3.41
C ARG A 440 20.99 -8.69 -2.44
N ILE A 441 20.89 -9.62 -1.47
CA ILE A 441 22.01 -9.94 -0.57
C ILE A 441 23.19 -10.48 -1.37
N ALA A 442 22.97 -11.43 -2.29
CA ALA A 442 24.02 -12.03 -3.11
C ALA A 442 24.79 -10.98 -3.92
N VAL A 443 24.08 -10.07 -4.62
CA VAL A 443 24.73 -9.00 -5.39
C VAL A 443 25.46 -8.01 -4.47
N LYS A 444 24.86 -7.63 -3.34
CA LYS A 444 25.48 -6.70 -2.39
C LYS A 444 26.78 -7.25 -1.78
N GLN A 445 26.87 -8.57 -1.57
CA GLN A 445 28.02 -9.22 -0.91
C GLN A 445 29.07 -9.73 -1.91
N ASN A 446 28.64 -10.33 -3.02
CA ASN A 446 29.52 -11.00 -3.98
C ASN A 446 29.74 -10.19 -5.29
N GLY A 447 29.12 -9.01 -5.42
CA GLY A 447 29.33 -8.09 -6.53
C GLY A 447 29.14 -8.75 -7.91
N GLU A 448 30.16 -8.62 -8.75
CA GLU A 448 30.14 -9.06 -10.15
C GLU A 448 29.86 -10.57 -10.30
N LYS A 449 30.35 -11.41 -9.38
CA LYS A 449 30.09 -12.85 -9.42
C LYS A 449 28.59 -13.15 -9.35
N ALA A 450 27.90 -12.59 -8.37
CA ALA A 450 26.45 -12.80 -8.22
C ALA A 450 25.66 -12.12 -9.34
N PHE A 451 26.13 -10.97 -9.84
CA PHE A 451 25.54 -10.32 -11.00
C PHE A 451 25.53 -11.25 -12.23
N GLU A 452 26.66 -11.89 -12.55
CA GLU A 452 26.74 -12.81 -13.69
C GLU A 452 25.88 -14.07 -13.49
N GLN A 453 25.85 -14.61 -12.26
CA GLN A 453 24.97 -15.74 -11.92
C GLN A 453 23.50 -15.39 -12.15
N LEU A 454 23.05 -14.22 -11.70
CA LEU A 454 21.68 -13.75 -11.94
C LEU A 454 21.41 -13.49 -13.43
N LEU A 455 22.37 -12.93 -14.17
CA LEU A 455 22.21 -12.72 -15.60
C LEU A 455 22.10 -14.05 -16.36
N MET A 456 22.83 -15.08 -15.93
CA MET A 456 22.70 -16.44 -16.45
C MET A 456 21.30 -17.02 -16.18
N ILE A 457 20.79 -16.87 -14.97
CA ILE A 457 19.41 -17.29 -14.63
C ILE A 457 18.40 -16.56 -15.51
N TYR A 458 18.53 -15.23 -15.65
CA TYR A 458 17.64 -14.38 -16.46
C TYR A 458 17.57 -14.82 -17.93
N LYS A 459 18.73 -15.20 -18.50
CA LYS A 459 18.83 -15.70 -19.89
C LYS A 459 18.25 -17.10 -20.04
N THR A 460 18.34 -17.93 -19.00
CA THR A 460 17.95 -19.35 -19.07
C THR A 460 16.49 -19.59 -18.74
N THR A 461 15.92 -18.85 -17.78
CA THR A 461 14.55 -19.08 -17.32
C THR A 461 13.52 -18.66 -18.37
N THR A 462 12.45 -19.43 -18.49
CA THR A 462 11.24 -19.11 -19.27
C THR A 462 10.19 -18.40 -18.41
N PHE A 463 10.32 -18.44 -17.09
CA PHE A 463 9.34 -17.90 -16.15
C PHE A 463 9.46 -16.39 -16.01
N GLN A 464 8.44 -15.66 -16.49
CA GLN A 464 8.51 -14.20 -16.57
C GLN A 464 8.60 -13.51 -15.21
N GLU A 465 7.98 -14.06 -14.15
CA GLU A 465 8.13 -13.52 -12.79
C GLU A 465 9.58 -13.60 -12.32
N GLU A 466 10.29 -14.70 -12.59
CA GLU A 466 11.70 -14.83 -12.22
C GLU A 466 12.55 -13.79 -12.94
N LYS A 467 12.25 -13.52 -14.22
CA LYS A 467 12.92 -12.46 -14.98
C LYS A 467 12.72 -11.09 -14.33
N VAL A 468 11.49 -10.73 -14.00
CA VAL A 468 11.17 -9.47 -13.30
C VAL A 468 11.87 -9.40 -11.95
N ARG A 469 11.88 -10.50 -11.20
CA ARG A 469 12.55 -10.61 -9.90
C ARG A 469 14.04 -10.31 -10.01
N ILE A 470 14.70 -10.89 -11.01
CA ILE A 470 16.11 -10.64 -11.28
C ILE A 470 16.35 -9.19 -11.68
N LEU A 471 15.57 -8.64 -12.61
CA LEU A 471 15.72 -7.24 -13.03
C LEU A 471 15.60 -6.25 -11.85
N ARG A 472 14.70 -6.53 -10.89
CA ARG A 472 14.57 -5.71 -9.66
C ARG A 472 15.74 -5.88 -8.68
N SER A 473 16.39 -7.05 -8.66
CA SER A 473 17.44 -7.37 -7.68
C SER A 473 18.86 -7.13 -8.19
N ILE A 474 19.08 -7.21 -9.51
CA ILE A 474 20.41 -7.18 -10.12
C ILE A 474 21.14 -5.84 -9.91
N GLY A 475 20.38 -4.75 -9.75
CA GLY A 475 20.91 -3.41 -9.47
C GLY A 475 21.35 -3.16 -8.03
N ALA A 476 21.26 -4.15 -7.13
CA ALA A 476 21.62 -3.98 -5.72
C ALA A 476 23.14 -3.82 -5.45
N GLY A 477 23.97 -3.88 -6.50
CA GLY A 477 25.41 -3.64 -6.42
C GLY A 477 25.75 -2.18 -6.11
N ASN A 478 26.84 -1.97 -5.39
CA ASN A 478 27.28 -0.64 -4.94
C ASN A 478 28.51 -0.10 -5.70
N ASP A 479 29.11 -0.90 -6.58
CA ASP A 479 30.23 -0.45 -7.41
C ASP A 479 29.73 0.28 -8.66
N ASP A 480 30.55 1.21 -9.14
CA ASP A 480 30.15 2.12 -10.22
C ASP A 480 29.95 1.35 -11.54
N LYS A 481 30.73 0.29 -11.80
CA LYS A 481 30.61 -0.50 -13.04
C LYS A 481 29.30 -1.28 -13.12
N LEU A 482 28.88 -1.92 -12.02
CA LEU A 482 27.62 -2.68 -12.00
C LEU A 482 26.41 -1.76 -12.07
N ILE A 483 26.47 -0.57 -11.45
CA ILE A 483 25.42 0.44 -11.56
C ILE A 483 25.26 0.88 -13.02
N GLU A 484 26.35 1.29 -13.67
CA GLU A 484 26.33 1.70 -15.08
C GLU A 484 25.83 0.59 -16.01
N ARG A 485 26.30 -0.65 -15.80
CA ARG A 485 25.87 -1.81 -16.58
C ARG A 485 24.38 -2.12 -16.40
N THR A 486 23.87 -2.02 -15.17
CA THR A 486 22.44 -2.23 -14.89
C THR A 486 21.58 -1.17 -15.57
N LEU A 487 21.97 0.10 -15.47
CA LEU A 487 21.26 1.21 -16.11
C LEU A 487 21.32 1.08 -17.65
N ALA A 488 22.47 0.75 -18.24
CA ALA A 488 22.57 0.53 -19.68
C ALA A 488 21.66 -0.62 -20.14
N MET A 489 21.56 -1.70 -19.36
CA MET A 489 20.68 -2.83 -19.64
C MET A 489 19.20 -2.43 -19.69
N SER A 490 18.78 -1.39 -18.97
CA SER A 490 17.39 -0.89 -18.99
C SER A 490 16.96 -0.31 -20.34
N LEU A 491 17.90 0.18 -21.15
CA LEU A 491 17.63 0.73 -22.49
C LEU A 491 17.98 -0.23 -23.63
N ASP A 492 18.53 -1.41 -23.32
CA ASP A 492 18.76 -2.45 -24.32
C ASP A 492 17.52 -3.33 -24.46
N PHE A 493 16.63 -2.93 -25.38
CA PHE A 493 15.38 -3.64 -25.61
C PHE A 493 15.52 -5.02 -26.27
N LYS A 494 16.74 -5.42 -26.68
CA LYS A 494 17.03 -6.80 -27.08
C LYS A 494 17.22 -7.70 -25.87
N GLN A 495 17.66 -7.14 -24.74
CA GLN A 495 17.88 -7.86 -23.49
C GLN A 495 16.70 -7.74 -22.53
N VAL A 496 16.14 -6.54 -22.37
CA VAL A 496 15.04 -6.25 -21.43
C VAL A 496 13.81 -5.84 -22.23
N ARG A 497 12.66 -6.47 -21.98
CA ARG A 497 11.42 -6.08 -22.66
C ARG A 497 11.12 -4.62 -22.35
N LYS A 498 10.63 -3.87 -23.33
CA LYS A 498 10.31 -2.43 -23.17
C LYS A 498 9.44 -2.14 -21.93
N GLN A 499 8.39 -2.93 -21.71
CA GLN A 499 7.51 -2.86 -20.53
C GLN A 499 8.19 -3.17 -19.17
N ASP A 500 9.40 -3.70 -19.17
CA ASP A 500 10.15 -4.14 -17.98
C ASP A 500 11.38 -3.22 -17.72
N MET A 501 11.57 -2.17 -18.52
CA MET A 501 12.75 -1.27 -18.43
C MET A 501 12.89 -0.58 -17.06
N MET A 502 11.79 -0.38 -16.35
CA MET A 502 11.76 0.32 -15.06
C MET A 502 12.42 -0.51 -13.96
N TYR A 503 12.44 -1.85 -14.08
CA TYR A 503 12.90 -2.72 -13.00
C TYR A 503 14.40 -2.62 -12.71
N PRO A 504 15.31 -2.65 -13.72
CA PRO A 504 16.73 -2.41 -13.47
C PRO A 504 16.99 -1.02 -12.86
N ILE A 505 16.26 0.00 -13.33
CA ILE A 505 16.39 1.38 -12.82
C ILE A 505 16.06 1.41 -11.33
N PHE A 506 14.90 0.88 -10.92
CA PHE A 506 14.52 0.80 -9.51
C PHE A 506 15.45 -0.10 -8.68
N GLY A 507 16.06 -1.11 -9.28
CA GLY A 507 17.05 -1.94 -8.59
C GLY A 507 18.28 -1.15 -8.10
N THR A 508 18.67 -0.09 -8.81
CA THR A 508 19.88 0.68 -8.52
C THR A 508 19.70 1.80 -7.49
N VAL A 509 18.47 2.25 -7.20
CA VAL A 509 18.25 3.38 -6.27
C VAL A 509 18.45 3.03 -4.78
N GLY A 510 18.82 1.78 -4.47
CA GLY A 510 19.05 1.31 -3.10
C GLY A 510 20.28 1.91 -2.41
N SER A 511 21.21 2.52 -3.14
CA SER A 511 22.43 3.16 -2.63
C SER A 511 22.50 4.63 -3.02
N GLU A 512 23.27 5.44 -2.27
CA GLU A 512 23.43 6.87 -2.62
C GLU A 512 24.06 7.04 -4.01
N LYS A 513 25.12 6.26 -4.29
CA LYS A 513 25.78 6.21 -5.59
C LYS A 513 24.79 5.86 -6.71
N GLY A 514 24.01 4.80 -6.51
CA GLY A 514 23.04 4.33 -7.50
C GLY A 514 21.89 5.33 -7.72
N LEU A 515 21.42 6.01 -6.67
CA LEU A 515 20.41 7.06 -6.79
C LEU A 515 20.91 8.25 -7.62
N ARG A 516 22.14 8.74 -7.35
CA ARG A 516 22.75 9.84 -8.12
C ARG A 516 23.01 9.44 -9.58
N ALA A 517 23.53 8.23 -9.80
CA ALA A 517 23.77 7.70 -11.13
C ALA A 517 22.46 7.53 -11.93
N THR A 518 21.41 7.03 -11.29
CA THR A 518 20.07 6.90 -11.89
C THR A 518 19.53 8.25 -12.34
N TRP A 519 19.62 9.28 -11.49
CA TRP A 519 19.15 10.62 -11.86
C TRP A 519 19.93 11.20 -13.04
N ALA A 520 21.26 11.05 -13.03
CA ALA A 520 22.10 11.48 -14.14
C ALA A 520 21.75 10.73 -15.45
N PHE A 521 21.54 9.41 -15.34
CA PHE A 521 21.16 8.54 -16.45
C PHE A 521 19.81 8.91 -17.06
N LEU A 522 18.78 9.15 -16.24
CA LEU A 522 17.46 9.56 -16.69
C LEU A 522 17.53 10.90 -17.43
N LYS A 523 18.20 11.91 -16.86
CA LYS A 523 18.38 13.21 -17.53
C LYS A 523 19.10 13.08 -18.87
N LYS A 524 20.16 12.28 -18.93
CA LYS A 524 20.94 12.06 -20.15
C LYS A 524 20.11 11.40 -21.26
N ASN A 525 19.22 10.47 -20.90
CA ASN A 525 18.47 9.66 -21.85
C ASN A 525 17.00 10.08 -21.99
N TRP A 526 16.59 11.20 -21.38
CA TRP A 526 15.18 11.60 -21.29
C TRP A 526 14.49 11.71 -22.66
N SER A 527 15.17 12.30 -23.65
CA SER A 527 14.61 12.42 -25.00
C SER A 527 14.36 11.06 -25.68
N PHE A 528 15.23 10.08 -25.43
CA PHE A 528 15.04 8.71 -25.93
C PHE A 528 13.85 8.05 -25.23
N ILE A 529 13.80 8.14 -23.90
CA ILE A 529 12.71 7.57 -23.11
C ILE A 529 11.36 8.17 -23.54
N LEU A 530 11.25 9.50 -23.63
CA LEU A 530 10.02 10.16 -24.10
C LEU A 530 9.61 9.71 -25.50
N LYS A 531 10.54 9.56 -26.42
CA LYS A 531 10.24 9.08 -27.78
C LYS A 531 9.68 7.66 -27.77
N GLU A 532 10.26 6.80 -26.94
CA GLU A 532 9.85 5.39 -26.86
C GLU A 532 8.46 5.22 -26.22
N PHE A 533 8.10 6.05 -25.24
CA PHE A 533 6.84 5.94 -24.50
C PHE A 533 5.82 7.04 -24.85
N LYS A 534 5.97 7.65 -26.03
CA LYS A 534 5.02 8.66 -26.48
C LYS A 534 3.70 8.00 -26.86
N GLY A 535 2.62 8.40 -26.19
CA GLY A 535 1.26 7.91 -26.47
C GLY A 535 1.01 6.47 -26.03
N THR A 536 1.74 6.02 -25.01
CA THR A 536 1.56 4.73 -24.33
C THR A 536 1.15 4.92 -22.89
#